data_AF-S5RQ77-F1
#
_entry.id   AF-S5RQ77-F1
#
_cell.length_a   1.000
_cell.length_b   1.000
_cell.length_c   1.000
_cell.angle_alpha   90.00
_cell.angle_beta   90.00
_cell.angle_gamma   90.00
#
_symmetry.space_group_name_H-M   'P 1'
#
loop_
_entity.id
_entity.type
_entity.pdbx_description
1 polymer ?
#
loop_
_entity_poly.entity_id
_entity_poly.type
_entity_poly.pdbx_seq_one_letter_code
_entity_poly.pdbx_strand_id
1 'polypeptide(L)'
;KAYELQGNYRVFSLYENASIDMNPCKSPANKTIHFVGDTCDNCDGMVNNLTLDAELLSENSDKTRKAISNKKKGIVKVPRPPNAFIIYRREKKAKHNDVFCKRTEADISKEVGKMWQNEP
;
A
#
# COMPACT_ATOMS: atom_id res chain seq x y z
N LYS A 1 -30.04 14.79 21.73
CA LYS A 1 -29.26 13.62 21.26
C LYS A 1 -28.89 12.81 22.49
N ALA A 2 -29.63 11.73 22.77
CA ALA A 2 -29.43 10.91 23.97
C ALA A 2 -28.13 10.09 23.81
N TYR A 3 -27.25 10.17 24.80
CA TYR A 3 -26.06 9.33 24.90
C TYR A 3 -26.26 8.45 26.13
N GLU A 4 -25.98 7.15 26.00
CA GLU A 4 -25.91 6.25 27.15
C GLU A 4 -24.47 5.83 27.38
N LEU A 5 -24.11 5.72 28.67
CA LEU A 5 -22.82 5.24 29.12
C LEU A 5 -22.97 3.75 29.45
N GLN A 6 -22.37 2.90 28.64
CA GLN A 6 -22.12 1.51 29.01
C GLN A 6 -20.65 1.39 29.39
N GLY A 7 -20.37 1.32 30.69
CA GLY A 7 -19.00 1.34 31.21
C GLY A 7 -18.25 2.61 30.80
N ASN A 8 -17.01 2.47 30.30
CA ASN A 8 -16.08 3.58 30.08
C ASN A 8 -16.13 4.17 28.65
N TYR A 9 -17.15 3.85 27.86
CA TYR A 9 -17.31 4.31 26.48
C TYR A 9 -18.69 4.94 26.26
N ARG A 10 -18.75 5.91 25.34
CA ARG A 10 -19.99 6.57 24.92
C ARG A 10 -20.50 5.90 23.65
N VAL A 11 -21.70 5.32 23.72
CA VAL A 11 -22.35 4.67 22.57
C VAL A 11 -23.47 5.57 22.04
N PHE A 12 -23.57 5.68 20.72
CA PHE A 12 -24.68 6.33 20.05
C PHE A 12 -25.78 5.30 19.79
N SER A 13 -26.93 5.44 20.46
CA SER A 13 -28.13 4.67 20.12
C SER A 13 -28.85 5.38 18.98
N LEU A 14 -28.84 4.76 17.79
CA LEU A 14 -29.60 5.24 16.63
C LEU A 14 -30.96 4.53 16.62
N TYR A 15 -31.86 5.02 17.47
CA TYR A 15 -33.31 4.80 17.46
C TYR A 15 -33.83 3.36 17.58
N GLU A 16 -34.82 3.25 18.48
CA GLU A 16 -35.71 2.12 18.67
C GLU A 16 -36.34 1.70 17.33
N ASN A 17 -36.40 0.40 17.08
CA ASN A 17 -37.14 -0.30 16.00
C ASN A 17 -36.37 -0.77 14.76
N ALA A 18 -35.03 -0.74 14.75
CA ALA A 18 -34.28 -1.57 13.80
C ALA A 18 -34.33 -3.04 14.27
N SER A 19 -35.26 -3.83 13.71
CA SER A 19 -35.25 -5.28 13.89
C SER A 19 -33.94 -5.81 13.29
N ILE A 20 -32.98 -6.15 14.15
CA ILE A 20 -31.73 -6.77 13.73
C ILE A 20 -32.10 -8.18 13.30
N ASP A 21 -32.15 -8.42 11.99
CA ASP A 21 -32.19 -9.77 11.46
C ASP A 21 -30.90 -10.48 11.88
N MET A 22 -30.99 -11.23 12.98
CA MET A 22 -29.90 -12.03 13.53
C MET A 22 -29.67 -13.31 12.72
N ASN A 23 -30.14 -13.40 11.48
CA ASN A 23 -29.68 -14.44 10.56
C ASN A 23 -28.24 -14.13 10.17
N PRO A 24 -27.24 -14.90 10.63
CA PRO A 24 -25.91 -14.80 10.05
C PRO A 24 -26.06 -15.06 8.55
N CYS A 25 -25.58 -14.13 7.71
CA CYS A 25 -25.42 -14.38 6.29
C CYS A 25 -24.85 -15.79 6.14
N LYS A 26 -25.63 -16.73 5.59
CA LYS A 26 -25.14 -18.05 5.23
C LYS A 26 -24.05 -17.79 4.20
N SER A 27 -22.80 -17.76 4.67
CA SER A 27 -21.64 -17.65 3.81
C SER A 27 -21.79 -18.77 2.78
N PRO A 28 -21.82 -18.46 1.47
CA PRO A 28 -21.89 -19.52 0.49
C PRO A 28 -20.73 -20.46 0.76
N ALA A 29 -21.07 -21.76 0.88
CA ALA A 29 -20.15 -22.83 1.23
C ALA A 29 -18.79 -22.59 0.56
N ASN A 30 -17.75 -22.60 1.39
CA ASN A 30 -16.33 -22.65 1.06
C ASN A 30 -16.07 -23.31 -0.31
N LYS A 31 -16.12 -22.51 -1.38
CA LYS A 31 -15.63 -22.92 -2.68
C LYS A 31 -14.11 -22.89 -2.54
N THR A 32 -13.51 -24.05 -2.36
CA THR A 32 -12.08 -24.24 -2.56
C THR A 32 -11.74 -23.65 -3.92
N ILE A 33 -11.03 -22.51 -3.94
CA ILE A 33 -10.51 -21.95 -5.17
C ILE A 33 -9.37 -22.88 -5.57
N HIS A 34 -9.66 -23.83 -6.46
CA HIS A 34 -8.62 -24.57 -7.15
C HIS A 34 -7.97 -23.57 -8.11
N PHE A 35 -6.77 -23.12 -7.77
CA PHE A 35 -5.88 -22.51 -8.77
C PHE A 35 -5.58 -23.62 -9.76
N VAL A 36 -6.30 -23.64 -10.88
CA VAL A 36 -5.90 -24.42 -12.04
C VAL A 36 -4.61 -23.78 -12.49
N GLY A 37 -3.50 -24.40 -12.08
CA GLY A 37 -2.18 -24.09 -12.59
C GLY A 37 -2.16 -24.52 -14.04
N ASP A 38 -2.70 -23.69 -14.92
CA ASP A 38 -2.29 -23.66 -16.31
C ASP A 38 -0.85 -23.11 -16.27
N THR A 39 0.12 -24.01 -16.08
CA THR A 39 1.48 -23.73 -16.47
C THR A 39 1.45 -23.52 -17.97
N CYS A 40 1.28 -22.26 -18.39
CA CYS A 40 1.53 -21.89 -19.77
C CYS A 40 3.03 -22.07 -19.99
N ASP A 41 3.40 -23.20 -20.59
CA ASP A 41 4.77 -23.56 -21.00
C ASP A 41 5.34 -22.63 -22.10
N ASN A 42 4.76 -21.43 -22.26
CA ASN A 42 5.21 -20.40 -23.16
C ASN A 42 4.70 -19.02 -22.72
N CYS A 43 4.89 -18.63 -21.46
CA CYS A 43 4.87 -17.21 -21.10
C CYS A 43 6.23 -16.61 -21.49
N ASP A 44 6.44 -16.42 -22.79
CA ASP A 44 7.52 -15.56 -23.28
C ASP A 44 7.38 -14.23 -22.53
N GLY A 45 8.39 -13.95 -21.71
CA GLY A 45 8.27 -13.08 -20.55
C GLY A 45 7.72 -11.73 -20.97
N MET A 46 6.62 -11.30 -20.35
CA MET A 46 6.23 -9.90 -20.39
C MET A 46 7.32 -9.13 -19.64
N VAL A 47 8.39 -8.82 -20.36
CA VAL A 47 9.52 -8.04 -19.88
C VAL A 47 8.96 -6.66 -19.55
N ASN A 48 8.64 -6.47 -18.27
CA ASN A 48 8.24 -5.18 -17.76
C ASN A 48 9.41 -4.23 -18.07
N ASN A 49 9.20 -3.27 -18.96
CA ASN A 49 10.17 -2.21 -19.32
C ASN A 49 10.34 -1.21 -18.16
N LEU A 50 10.59 -1.74 -16.96
CA LEU A 50 10.90 -1.00 -15.77
C LEU A 50 12.41 -0.74 -15.75
N THR A 51 12.79 0.46 -15.38
CA THR A 51 14.21 0.81 -15.22
C THR A 51 14.78 0.19 -13.94
N LEU A 52 13.93 -0.01 -12.92
CA LEU A 52 14.27 -0.76 -11.73
C LEU A 52 13.49 -2.07 -11.67
N ASP A 53 14.12 -3.10 -11.13
CA ASP A 53 13.44 -4.38 -10.91
C ASP A 53 12.25 -4.24 -9.95
N ALA A 54 11.21 -5.07 -10.14
CA ALA A 54 9.98 -5.03 -9.37
C ALA A 54 10.24 -5.30 -7.87
N GLU A 55 11.19 -6.18 -7.55
CA GLU A 55 11.58 -6.46 -6.16
C GLU A 55 12.13 -5.20 -5.50
N LEU A 56 13.12 -4.56 -6.14
CA LEU A 56 13.74 -3.30 -5.68
C LEU A 56 12.72 -2.17 -5.51
N LEU A 57 11.73 -2.08 -6.40
CA LEU A 57 10.68 -1.07 -6.30
C LEU A 57 9.80 -1.26 -5.07
N SER A 58 9.55 -2.50 -4.67
CA SER A 58 8.67 -2.88 -3.56
C SER A 58 9.37 -2.86 -2.19
N GLU A 59 10.70 -2.83 -2.16
CA GLU A 59 11.48 -2.92 -0.92
C GLU A 59 11.25 -1.77 0.08
N ASN A 60 11.19 -2.14 1.35
CA ASN A 60 11.11 -1.20 2.46
C ASN A 60 12.43 -0.45 2.66
N SER A 61 12.33 0.87 2.87
CA SER A 61 13.52 1.67 3.14
C SER A 61 14.00 1.52 4.59
N ASP A 62 15.22 1.00 4.75
CA ASP A 62 15.94 0.91 6.03
C ASP A 62 16.69 2.20 6.41
N LYS A 63 16.82 3.14 5.46
CA LYS A 63 17.56 4.41 5.62
C LYS A 63 16.75 5.53 6.25
N THR A 64 15.45 5.33 6.50
CA THR A 64 14.63 6.37 7.11
C THR A 64 15.05 6.63 8.57
N ARG A 65 14.90 7.86 9.06
CA ARG A 65 15.18 8.22 10.46
C ARG A 65 14.52 7.27 11.47
N LYS A 66 13.28 6.84 11.19
CA LYS A 66 12.54 5.89 12.04
C LYS A 66 13.14 4.49 11.99
N ALA A 67 13.48 3.99 10.79
CA ALA A 67 14.12 2.68 10.65
C ALA A 67 15.47 2.63 11.39
N ILE A 68 16.30 3.67 11.22
CA ILE A 68 17.57 3.80 11.94
C ILE A 68 17.35 3.85 13.46
N SER A 69 16.37 4.63 13.94
CA SER A 69 16.07 4.74 15.37
C SER A 69 15.55 3.42 15.96
N ASN A 70 14.69 2.70 15.25
CA ASN A 70 14.17 1.40 15.67
C ASN A 70 15.30 0.37 15.75
N LYS A 71 16.17 0.33 14.73
CA LYS A 71 17.37 -0.53 14.72
C LYS A 71 18.27 -0.28 15.92
N LYS A 72 18.52 1.00 16.27
CA LYS A 72 19.31 1.36 17.47
C LYS A 72 18.66 0.90 18.78
N LYS A 73 17.32 0.82 18.83
CA LYS A 73 16.58 0.37 20.01
C LYS A 73 16.37 -1.15 20.05
N GLY A 74 16.88 -1.90 19.07
CA GLY A 74 16.59 -3.33 18.93
C GLY A 74 15.13 -3.64 18.58
N ILE A 75 14.35 -2.62 18.20
CA ILE A 75 12.93 -2.79 17.85
C ILE A 75 12.87 -3.27 16.41
N VAL A 76 12.45 -4.52 16.21
CA VAL A 76 12.18 -5.10 14.89
C VAL A 76 10.81 -4.60 14.40
N LYS A 77 10.72 -3.29 14.13
CA LYS A 77 9.53 -2.70 13.51
C LYS A 77 9.78 -2.51 12.03
N VAL A 78 9.15 -3.38 11.25
CA VAL A 78 9.15 -3.31 9.78
C VAL A 78 8.61 -1.94 9.35
N PRO A 79 9.32 -1.19 8.47
CA PRO A 79 8.80 0.03 7.87
C PRO A 79 7.47 -0.24 7.14
N ARG A 80 6.65 0.79 6.97
CA ARG A 80 5.43 0.64 6.17
C ARG A 80 5.83 0.35 4.71
N PRO A 81 5.18 -0.62 4.05
CA PRO A 81 5.41 -0.88 2.63
C PRO A 81 5.19 0.39 1.81
N PRO A 82 5.96 0.57 0.72
CA PRO A 82 5.77 1.71 -0.16
C PRO A 82 4.38 1.65 -0.80
N ASN A 83 3.69 2.78 -0.83
CA ASN A 83 2.44 2.88 -1.58
C ASN A 83 2.74 3.03 -3.10
N ALA A 84 1.70 2.98 -3.92
CA ALA A 84 1.81 3.06 -5.38
C ALA A 84 2.60 4.30 -5.86
N PHE A 85 2.37 5.46 -5.24
CA PHE A 85 3.09 6.69 -5.59
C PHE A 85 4.59 6.61 -5.26
N ILE A 86 4.97 5.98 -4.15
CA ILE A 86 6.39 5.79 -3.80
C ILE A 86 7.07 4.86 -4.80
N ILE A 87 6.39 3.78 -5.22
CA ILE A 87 6.88 2.87 -6.27
C ILE A 87 7.07 3.64 -7.58
N TYR A 88 6.04 4.35 -8.02
CA TYR A 88 6.08 5.18 -9.23
C TYR A 88 7.22 6.22 -9.19
N ARG A 89 7.39 6.90 -8.06
CA ARG A 89 8.44 7.90 -7.89
C ARG A 89 9.83 7.32 -8.01
N ARG A 90 10.07 6.12 -7.45
CA ARG A 90 11.37 5.43 -7.59
C ARG A 90 11.67 5.14 -9.05
N GLU A 91 10.68 4.61 -9.77
CA GLU A 91 10.79 4.28 -11.19
C GLU A 91 11.02 5.53 -12.05
N LYS A 92 10.22 6.59 -11.89
CA LYS A 92 10.39 7.84 -12.65
C LYS A 92 11.71 8.53 -12.33
N LYS A 93 12.17 8.47 -11.07
CA LYS A 93 13.48 9.00 -10.68
C LYS A 93 14.62 8.24 -11.37
N ALA A 94 14.52 6.92 -11.48
CA ALA A 94 15.50 6.11 -12.19
C ALA A 94 15.46 6.36 -13.70
N LYS A 95 14.27 6.47 -14.29
CA LYS A 95 14.08 6.79 -15.72
C LYS A 95 14.68 8.13 -16.14
N HIS A 96 14.57 9.16 -15.29
CA HIS A 96 15.02 10.52 -15.60
C HIS A 96 16.20 10.93 -14.71
N ASN A 97 17.14 10.02 -14.49
CA ASN A 97 18.30 10.26 -13.63
C ASN A 97 19.16 11.41 -14.18
N ASP A 98 19.29 11.52 -15.49
CA ASP A 98 19.93 12.63 -16.20
C ASP A 98 19.39 14.01 -15.76
N VAL A 99 18.06 14.15 -15.67
CA VAL A 99 17.39 15.41 -15.27
C VAL A 99 17.43 15.61 -13.75
N PHE A 100 17.32 14.52 -12.98
CA PHE A 100 17.17 14.58 -11.53
C PHE A 100 18.48 14.53 -10.75
N CYS A 101 19.61 14.17 -11.36
CA CYS A 101 20.90 13.98 -10.67
C CYS A 101 21.37 15.21 -9.88
N LYS A 102 21.05 16.42 -10.35
CA LYS A 102 21.43 17.69 -9.70
C LYS A 102 20.31 18.32 -8.87
N ARG A 103 19.13 17.69 -8.81
CA ARG A 103 17.97 18.23 -8.08
C ARG A 103 17.89 17.68 -6.67
N THR A 104 17.28 18.45 -5.78
CA THR A 104 17.02 18.00 -4.42
C THR A 104 15.87 16.98 -4.40
N GLU A 105 15.84 16.09 -3.39
CA GLU A 105 14.74 15.12 -3.25
C GLU A 105 13.36 15.78 -3.16
N ALA A 106 13.30 16.99 -2.59
CA ALA A 106 12.09 17.78 -2.47
C ALA A 106 11.60 18.26 -3.85
N ASP A 107 12.49 18.75 -4.70
CA ASP A 107 12.14 19.21 -6.04
C ASP A 107 11.75 18.05 -6.94
N ILE A 108 12.46 16.92 -6.84
CA ILE A 108 12.08 15.67 -7.53
C ILE A 108 10.66 15.26 -7.10
N SER A 109 10.33 15.33 -5.81
CA SER A 109 9.00 14.96 -5.33
C SER A 109 7.90 15.87 -5.86
N LYS A 110 8.15 17.16 -5.99
CA LYS A 110 7.19 18.11 -6.58
C LYS A 110 6.96 17.82 -8.05
N GLU A 111 8.03 17.60 -8.80
CA GLU A 111 7.96 17.35 -10.24
C GLU A 111 7.26 16.03 -10.55
N VAL A 112 7.68 14.94 -9.91
CA VAL A 112 7.04 13.63 -10.09
C VAL A 112 5.58 13.64 -9.61
N GLY A 113 5.24 14.45 -8.61
CA GLY A 113 3.85 14.65 -8.20
C GLY A 113 2.98 15.23 -9.31
N LYS A 114 3.50 16.19 -10.08
CA LYS A 114 2.81 16.72 -11.28
C LYS A 114 2.72 15.66 -12.37
N MET A 115 3.79 14.90 -12.60
CA MET A 115 3.78 13.80 -13.59
C MET A 115 2.68 12.80 -13.27
N TRP A 116 2.56 12.36 -12.01
CA TRP A 116 1.53 11.42 -11.57
C TRP A 116 0.10 11.93 -11.79
N GLN A 117 -0.14 13.22 -11.54
CA GLN A 117 -1.46 13.83 -11.74
C GLN A 117 -1.85 13.97 -13.21
N ASN A 118 -0.86 14.00 -14.10
CA ASN A 118 -1.03 14.14 -15.55
C ASN A 118 -0.82 12.82 -16.30
N GLU A 119 -0.71 11.69 -15.60
CA GLU A 119 -0.75 10.37 -16.26
C GLU A 119 -2.17 10.17 -16.86
N PRO A 120 -2.27 9.58 -18.05
CA PRO A 120 -3.54 9.36 -18.76
C PRO A 120 -4.43 8.29 -18.12
#